data_AF-A0A6V8D4C3-F1
#
_entry.id   AF-A0A6V8D4C3-F1
#
_cell.length_a   1.000
_cell.length_b   1.000
_cell.length_c   1.000
_cell.angle_alpha   90.00
_cell.angle_beta   90.00
_cell.angle_gamma   90.00
#
_symmetry.space_group_name_H-M   'P 1'
#
loop_
_entity.id
_entity.type
_entity.pdbx_description
1 polymer ?
#
loop_
_entity_poly.entity_id
_entity_poly.type
_entity_poly.pdbx_seq_one_letter_code
_entity_poly.pdbx_strand_id
1 'polypeptide(L)'
;MSAHNNHVENSTWTRAVMMAGLFLTVGIIAFAALGVGVANNKHDVYDEAKYEYYEAKEDPLATQDELADLKQDYEKSHHSFLTYRVAGLTILVMFFIYASFLGIGGLFNALQPDEEHGHDDHGHDDHH
;
A
#
# COMPACT_ATOMS: atom_id res chain seq x y z
N MET A 1 -37.59 15.40 -20.57
CA MET A 1 -37.00 15.50 -19.21
C MET A 1 -36.16 14.26 -18.95
N SER A 2 -34.86 14.41 -18.67
CA SER A 2 -33.98 13.51 -17.88
C SER A 2 -32.52 13.67 -18.34
N ALA A 3 -31.91 14.81 -18.04
CA ALA A 3 -30.45 15.02 -18.10
C ALA A 3 -29.79 14.81 -16.71
N HIS A 4 -30.53 14.23 -15.76
CA HIS A 4 -30.18 14.25 -14.35
C HIS A 4 -29.37 13.03 -13.89
N ASN A 5 -29.38 11.93 -14.66
CA ASN A 5 -28.66 10.70 -14.28
C ASN A 5 -27.22 10.66 -14.84
N ASN A 6 -26.98 11.33 -15.98
CA ASN A 6 -25.73 11.20 -16.75
C ASN A 6 -24.50 11.85 -16.07
N HIS A 7 -24.69 12.97 -15.37
CA HIS A 7 -23.59 13.60 -14.63
C HIS A 7 -23.21 12.79 -13.36
N VAL A 8 -24.14 11.97 -12.85
CA VAL A 8 -23.95 11.26 -11.59
C VAL A 8 -23.01 10.06 -11.77
N GLU A 9 -23.13 9.33 -12.89
CA GLU A 9 -22.34 8.12 -13.16
C GLU A 9 -20.86 8.43 -13.39
N ASN A 10 -20.53 9.36 -14.28
CA ASN A 10 -19.14 9.80 -14.49
C ASN A 10 -18.54 10.44 -13.21
N SER A 11 -19.35 11.17 -12.43
CA SER A 11 -18.88 11.71 -11.14
C SER A 11 -18.57 10.61 -10.11
N THR A 12 -19.26 9.47 -10.18
CA THR A 12 -19.04 8.33 -9.28
C THR A 12 -17.73 7.63 -9.62
N TRP A 13 -17.46 7.42 -10.91
CA TRP A 13 -16.20 6.83 -11.38
C TRP A 13 -14.99 7.74 -11.14
N THR A 14 -15.14 9.05 -11.37
CA THR A 14 -14.10 10.04 -11.03
C THR A 14 -13.80 10.07 -9.53
N ARG A 15 -14.83 9.98 -8.68
CA ARG A 15 -14.65 9.84 -7.23
C ARG A 15 -13.92 8.56 -6.86
N ALA A 16 -14.20 7.44 -7.54
CA ALA A 16 -13.48 6.18 -7.32
C ALA A 16 -11.98 6.31 -7.63
N VAL A 17 -11.61 6.98 -8.73
CA VAL A 17 -10.21 7.27 -9.07
C VAL A 17 -9.54 8.18 -8.03
N MET A 18 -10.24 9.22 -7.56
CA MET A 18 -9.72 10.09 -6.49
C MET A 18 -9.51 9.31 -5.18
N MET A 19 -10.44 8.44 -4.81
CA MET A 19 -10.29 7.58 -3.63
C MET A 19 -9.13 6.60 -3.80
N ALA A 20 -8.93 6.03 -4.99
CA ALA A 20 -7.76 5.19 -5.29
C ALA A 20 -6.44 5.93 -5.04
N GLY A 21 -6.35 7.18 -5.49
CA GLY A 21 -5.20 8.05 -5.22
C GLY A 21 -5.02 8.31 -3.72
N LEU A 22 -6.09 8.63 -3.00
CA LEU A 22 -6.07 8.83 -1.55
C LEU A 22 -5.58 7.58 -0.81
N PHE A 23 -6.13 6.41 -1.11
CA PHE A 23 -5.67 5.14 -0.55
C PHE A 23 -4.17 4.93 -0.83
N LEU A 24 -3.73 5.11 -2.06
CA LEU A 24 -2.31 4.95 -2.40
C LEU A 24 -1.41 5.91 -1.58
N THR A 25 -1.79 7.18 -1.43
CA THR A 25 -1.02 8.13 -0.62
C THR A 25 -0.94 7.73 0.85
N VAL A 26 -2.05 7.25 1.44
CA VAL A 26 -2.05 6.73 2.82
C VAL A 26 -1.14 5.52 2.95
N GLY A 27 -1.19 4.58 2.00
CA GLY A 27 -0.32 3.41 1.96
C GLY A 27 1.16 3.77 1.90
N ILE A 28 1.54 4.77 1.09
CA ILE A 28 2.92 5.27 0.99
C ILE A 28 3.36 5.90 2.31
N ILE A 29 2.52 6.72 2.95
CA ILE A 29 2.85 7.36 4.23
C ILE A 29 3.06 6.29 5.31
N ALA A 30 2.16 5.30 5.39
CA ALA A 30 2.27 4.20 6.35
C ALA A 30 3.53 3.35 6.12
N PHE A 31 3.87 3.06 4.85
CA PHE A 31 5.12 2.40 4.48
C PHE A 31 6.35 3.21 4.89
N ALA A 32 6.36 4.52 4.62
CA ALA A 32 7.46 5.39 4.99
C ALA A 32 7.67 5.42 6.51
N ALA A 33 6.59 5.50 7.29
CA ALA A 33 6.67 5.51 8.75
C ALA A 33 7.18 4.18 9.31
N LEU A 34 6.56 3.05 8.94
CA LEU A 34 6.85 1.74 9.52
C LEU A 34 8.01 1.02 8.83
N GLY A 35 7.91 0.90 7.51
CA GLY A 35 8.83 0.15 6.67
C GLY A 35 10.17 0.85 6.43
N VAL A 36 10.25 2.17 6.59
CA VAL A 36 11.51 2.92 6.50
C VAL A 36 11.91 3.52 7.84
N GLY A 37 11.05 4.34 8.46
CA GLY A 37 11.37 5.06 9.69
C GLY A 37 11.69 4.13 10.86
N VAL A 38 10.69 3.37 11.32
CA VAL A 38 10.87 2.46 12.46
C VAL A 38 11.85 1.34 12.12
N ALA A 39 11.74 0.77 10.92
CA ALA A 39 12.63 -0.30 10.49
C ALA A 39 14.11 0.11 10.45
N ASN A 40 14.46 1.32 10.01
CA ASN A 40 15.85 1.78 10.03
C ASN A 40 16.38 1.89 11.46
N ASN A 41 15.63 2.47 12.39
CA ASN A 41 16.05 2.52 13.79
C ASN A 41 16.26 1.12 14.39
N LYS A 42 15.41 0.16 14.02
CA LYS A 42 15.57 -1.25 14.43
C LYS A 42 16.73 -1.94 13.73
N HIS A 43 17.11 -1.50 12.53
CA HIS A 43 18.27 -2.01 11.81
C HIS A 43 19.56 -1.66 12.54
N ASP A 44 19.70 -0.43 13.04
CA ASP A 44 20.89 -0.01 13.78
C ASP A 44 21.09 -0.84 15.05
N VAL A 45 20.01 -1.09 15.80
CA VAL A 45 20.03 -1.95 16.99
C VAL A 45 20.36 -3.41 16.63
N TYR A 46 19.85 -3.88 15.50
CA TYR A 46 20.19 -5.21 14.99
C TYR A 46 21.67 -5.31 14.59
N ASP A 47 22.22 -4.30 13.92
CA ASP A 47 23.61 -4.28 13.47
C ASP A 47 24.58 -4.24 14.67
N GLU A 48 24.24 -3.51 15.73
CA GLU A 48 24.99 -3.49 16.98
C GLU A 48 24.98 -4.87 17.66
N ALA A 49 23.81 -5.44 17.91
CA ALA A 49 23.70 -6.77 18.53
C ALA A 49 24.35 -7.87 17.67
N LYS A 50 24.27 -7.74 16.34
CA LYS A 50 24.97 -8.61 15.40
C LYS A 50 26.48 -8.51 15.58
N TYR A 51 27.02 -7.29 15.60
CA TYR A 51 28.45 -7.07 15.77
C TYR A 51 28.95 -7.69 17.07
N GLU A 52 28.30 -7.40 18.21
CA GLU A 52 28.67 -7.95 19.53
C GLU A 52 28.65 -9.48 19.54
N TYR A 53 27.61 -10.11 18.99
CA TYR A 53 27.52 -11.56 18.92
C TYR A 53 28.63 -12.19 18.06
N TYR A 54 28.91 -11.62 16.88
CA TYR A 54 29.95 -12.16 16.00
C TYR A 54 31.37 -11.91 16.54
N GLU A 55 31.60 -10.79 17.23
CA GLU A 55 32.86 -10.51 17.91
C GLU A 55 33.10 -11.49 19.07
N ALA A 56 32.12 -11.68 19.95
CA ALA A 56 32.22 -12.63 21.05
C ALA A 56 32.39 -14.08 20.56
N LYS A 57 31.80 -14.41 19.41
CA LYS A 57 31.96 -15.74 18.79
C LYS A 57 33.39 -16.01 18.31
N GLU A 58 34.13 -14.96 17.96
CA GLU A 58 35.53 -15.06 17.54
C GLU A 58 36.50 -15.00 18.72
N ASP A 59 36.05 -14.58 19.91
CA ASP A 59 36.85 -14.57 21.13
C ASP A 59 37.00 -16.00 21.72
N PRO A 60 38.24 -16.54 21.80
CA PRO A 60 38.48 -17.84 22.43
C PRO A 60 38.22 -17.87 23.95
N LEU A 61 38.03 -16.72 24.60
CA LEU A 61 37.71 -16.60 26.02
C LEU A 61 36.21 -16.48 26.31
N ALA A 62 35.38 -16.30 25.28
CA ALA A 62 33.94 -16.15 25.46
C ALA A 62 33.32 -17.40 26.08
N THR A 63 32.45 -17.19 27.07
CA THR A 63 31.74 -18.29 27.72
C THR A 63 30.52 -18.72 26.90
N GLN A 64 30.08 -19.97 27.06
CA GLN A 64 28.86 -20.45 26.38
C GLN A 64 27.61 -19.68 26.82
N ASP A 65 27.54 -19.29 28.08
CA ASP A 65 26.41 -18.54 28.64
C ASP A 65 26.34 -17.13 28.04
N GLU A 66 27.49 -16.43 27.98
CA GLU A 66 27.60 -15.11 27.34
C GLU A 66 27.22 -15.16 25.85
N LEU A 67 27.71 -16.18 25.13
CA LEU A 67 27.37 -16.36 23.72
C LEU A 67 25.88 -16.66 23.52
N ALA A 68 25.24 -17.37 24.45
CA ALA A 68 23.81 -17.67 24.40
C ALA A 68 22.96 -16.42 24.62
N ASP A 69 23.32 -15.58 25.59
CA ASP A 69 22.64 -14.31 25.87
C ASP A 69 22.75 -13.35 24.67
N LEU A 70 23.96 -13.17 24.13
CA LEU A 70 24.19 -12.33 22.94
C LEU A 70 23.45 -12.84 21.71
N LYS A 71 23.41 -14.17 21.53
CA LYS A 71 22.64 -14.79 20.44
C LYS A 71 21.15 -14.50 20.58
N GLN A 72 20.61 -14.56 21.79
CA GLN A 72 19.20 -14.28 22.05
C GLN A 72 18.86 -12.82 21.70
N ASP A 73 19.72 -11.87 22.07
CA ASP A 73 19.52 -10.45 21.75
C ASP A 73 19.67 -10.14 20.26
N TYR A 74 20.63 -10.78 19.59
CA TYR A 74 20.77 -10.78 18.12
C TYR A 74 19.50 -11.28 17.42
N GLU A 75 18.96 -12.44 17.83
CA GLU A 75 17.76 -13.01 17.20
C GLU A 75 16.53 -12.13 17.45
N LYS A 76 16.38 -11.62 18.66
CA LYS A 76 15.26 -10.74 19.03
C LYS A 76 15.26 -9.43 18.26
N SER A 77 16.43 -8.78 18.15
CA SER A 77 16.59 -7.54 17.37
C SER A 77 16.36 -7.79 15.88
N HIS A 78 16.86 -8.91 15.33
CA HIS A 78 16.64 -9.33 13.96
C HIS A 78 15.16 -9.51 13.63
N HIS A 79 14.43 -10.26 14.47
CA HIS A 79 12.98 -10.46 14.31
C HIS A 79 12.21 -9.15 14.40
N SER A 80 12.60 -8.24 15.30
CA SER A 80 11.97 -6.93 15.43
C SER A 80 12.16 -6.08 14.17
N PHE A 81 13.40 -5.98 13.66
CA PHE A 81 13.71 -5.32 12.40
C PHE A 81 12.86 -5.86 11.24
N LEU A 82 12.85 -7.19 11.08
CA LEU A 82 12.13 -7.84 9.99
C LEU A 82 10.62 -7.59 10.09
N THR A 83 10.06 -7.58 11.30
CA THR A 83 8.64 -7.33 11.54
C THR A 83 8.21 -5.97 10.99
N TYR A 84 8.96 -4.91 11.29
CA TYR A 84 8.60 -3.57 10.80
C TYR A 84 8.85 -3.39 9.30
N ARG A 85 9.94 -3.95 8.76
CA ARG A 85 10.18 -3.97 7.30
C ARG A 85 9.07 -4.66 6.55
N VAL A 86 8.72 -5.89 6.98
CA VAL A 86 7.69 -6.70 6.33
C VAL A 86 6.34 -6.04 6.49
N ALA A 87 5.96 -5.58 7.69
CA ALA A 87 4.68 -4.90 7.91
C ALA A 87 4.52 -3.67 7.00
N GLY A 88 5.55 -2.83 6.88
CA GLY A 88 5.53 -1.70 5.97
C GLY A 88 5.33 -2.11 4.51
N LEU A 89 6.09 -3.11 4.03
CA LEU A 89 5.95 -3.62 2.67
C LEU A 89 4.57 -4.25 2.41
N THR A 90 4.04 -5.02 3.36
CA THR A 90 2.71 -5.63 3.26
C THR A 90 1.64 -4.55 3.13
N ILE A 91 1.70 -3.49 3.94
CA ILE A 91 0.79 -2.35 3.83
C ILE A 91 0.91 -1.71 2.44
N LEU A 92 2.12 -1.42 1.98
CA LEU A 92 2.32 -0.81 0.66
C LEU A 92 1.69 -1.65 -0.46
N VAL A 93 1.98 -2.97 -0.47
CA VAL A 93 1.45 -3.91 -1.46
C VAL A 93 -0.07 -3.98 -1.40
N MET A 94 -0.65 -4.09 -0.21
CA MET A 94 -2.09 -4.16 -0.03
C MET A 94 -2.79 -2.89 -0.57
N PHE A 95 -2.30 -1.71 -0.18
CA PHE A 95 -2.85 -0.44 -0.66
C PHE A 95 -2.64 -0.25 -2.17
N PHE A 96 -1.51 -0.71 -2.71
CA PHE A 96 -1.26 -0.68 -4.14
C PHE A 96 -2.25 -1.56 -4.92
N ILE A 97 -2.55 -2.76 -4.42
CA ILE A 97 -3.55 -3.65 -5.00
C ILE A 97 -4.94 -2.97 -5.00
N TYR A 98 -5.37 -2.42 -3.86
CA TYR A 98 -6.64 -1.71 -3.77
C TYR A 98 -6.71 -0.49 -4.70
N ALA A 99 -5.64 0.31 -4.75
CA ALA A 99 -5.55 1.46 -5.64
C ALA A 99 -5.57 1.04 -7.12
N SER A 100 -4.98 -0.12 -7.46
CA SER A 100 -4.98 -0.65 -8.81
C SER A 100 -6.38 -1.10 -9.23
N PHE A 101 -7.13 -1.81 -8.38
CA PHE A 101 -8.51 -2.20 -8.67
C PHE A 101 -9.45 -1.00 -8.83
N LEU A 102 -9.38 -0.03 -7.90
CA LEU A 102 -10.20 1.18 -7.96
C LEU A 102 -9.77 2.12 -9.08
N GLY A 103 -8.48 2.25 -9.32
CA GLY A 103 -7.90 3.12 -10.33
C GLY A 103 -8.16 2.62 -11.75
N ILE A 104 -7.91 1.33 -12.01
CA ILE A 104 -8.14 0.72 -13.33
C ILE A 104 -9.65 0.68 -13.62
N GLY A 105 -10.46 0.17 -12.69
CA GLY A 105 -11.90 0.10 -12.85
C GLY A 105 -12.55 1.49 -12.95
N GLY A 106 -12.10 2.44 -12.13
CA GLY A 106 -12.59 3.81 -12.16
C GLY A 106 -12.21 4.55 -13.44
N LEU A 107 -10.98 4.38 -13.93
CA LEU A 107 -10.49 5.07 -15.13
C LEU A 107 -11.17 4.54 -16.40
N PHE A 108 -11.30 3.22 -16.57
CA PHE A 108 -11.97 2.65 -17.74
C PHE A 108 -13.45 3.08 -17.85
N ASN A 109 -14.16 3.16 -16.73
CA ASN A 109 -15.56 3.59 -16.74
C ASN A 109 -15.73 5.13 -16.80
N ALA A 110 -14.77 5.91 -16.27
CA ALA A 110 -14.79 7.38 -16.41
C ALA A 110 -14.45 7.85 -17.84
N LEU A 111 -13.73 7.03 -18.62
CA LEU A 111 -13.31 7.34 -19.99
C LEU A 111 -14.24 6.78 -21.07
N GLN A 112 -15.23 5.95 -20.71
CA GLN A 112 -16.22 5.49 -21.68
C GLN A 112 -17.00 6.70 -22.23
N PRO A 113 -17.02 6.90 -23.56
CA PRO A 113 -17.85 7.94 -24.17
C PRO A 113 -19.34 7.61 -23.96
N ASP A 114 -20.16 8.65 -23.91
CA ASP A 114 -21.63 8.57 -23.79
C ASP A 114 -22.23 7.80 -24.98
N GLU A 115 -22.31 6.47 -24.91
CA GLU A 115 -23.02 5.68 -25.92
C GLU A 115 -24.38 5.24 -25.37
N GLU A 116 -25.41 6.05 -25.65
CA GLU A 116 -26.84 5.68 -25.83
C GLU A 116 -27.57 6.99 -26.25
N HIS A 117 -28.20 7.19 -27.42
CA HIS A 117 -28.65 6.31 -28.48
C HIS A 117 -28.75 7.10 -29.81
N GLY A 118 -28.27 6.51 -30.89
CA GLY A 118 -28.98 6.63 -32.17
C GLY A 118 -30.27 5.82 -32.06
N HIS A 119 -31.33 6.41 -31.49
CA HIS A 119 -32.68 5.93 -31.75
C HIS A 119 -33.20 6.76 -32.91
N ASP A 120 -33.38 6.05 -34.03
CA ASP A 120 -33.95 6.57 -35.26
C ASP A 120 -35.20 7.42 -34.98
N ASP A 121 -35.16 8.57 -35.62
CA ASP A 121 -36.28 9.43 -35.96
C ASP A 121 -37.43 8.62 -36.58
N HIS A 122 -38.50 8.42 -35.82
CA HIS A 122 -39.84 8.35 -36.40
C HIS A 122 -40.71 9.35 -35.65
N GLY A 123 -40.76 10.55 -36.23
CA GLY A 123 -41.68 11.61 -35.86
C GLY A 123 -43.11 11.11 -35.70
N HIS A 124 -43.72 11.53 -34.60
CA HIS A 124 -45.15 11.68 -34.55
C HIS A 124 -45.42 13.18 -34.57
N ASP A 125 -45.75 13.66 -35.76
CA ASP A 125 -46.19 15.03 -36.03
C ASP A 125 -47.37 15.41 -35.13
N ASP A 126 -47.32 16.67 -34.73
CA ASP A 126 -48.35 17.40 -34.01
C ASP A 126 -49.70 17.39 -34.73
N HIS A 127 -50.75 17.36 -33.90
CA HIS A 127 -52.03 18.06 -34.05
C HIS A 127 -52.24 18.89 -35.32
N HIS A 128 -53.26 18.55 -36.13
CA HIS A 128 -54.35 19.43 -36.60
C HIS A 128 -55.39 18.66 -37.43
#